data_AF-A0A9D9LL87-F1
#
_entry.id   AF-A0A9D9LL87-F1
#
_cell.length_a   1.000
_cell.length_b   1.000
_cell.length_c   1.000
_cell.angle_alpha   90.00
_cell.angle_beta   90.00
_cell.angle_gamma   90.00
#
_symmetry.space_group_name_H-M   'P 1'
#
loop_
_entity.id
_entity.type
_entity.pdbx_description
1 polymer ?
#
loop_
_entity_poly.entity_id
_entity_poly.type
_entity_poly.pdbx_seq_one_letter_code
_entity_poly.pdbx_strand_id
1 'polypeptide(L)'
;MKKAIIIPNSNKDTGLLITRKVISKLASLSVLSYISEDYAELSEQGAEIYSEIPKDAEAVIVVGGDGSVIDASRIALLLSVPILGVNMGKVGYLSEVDP
;
A
#
# COMPACT_ATOMS: atom_id res chain seq x y z
N MET A 1 -17.27 5.09 -2.58
CA MET A 1 -15.98 5.41 -1.92
C MET A 1 -14.97 4.42 -2.46
N LYS A 2 -13.84 4.88 -2.98
CA LYS A 2 -12.85 3.98 -3.60
C LYS A 2 -12.05 3.25 -2.52
N LYS A 3 -11.48 2.09 -2.84
CA LYS A 3 -10.75 1.24 -1.88
C LYS A 3 -9.41 0.78 -2.43
N ALA A 4 -8.37 0.81 -1.62
CA ALA A 4 -7.02 0.36 -2.00
C ALA A 4 -6.38 -0.47 -0.88
N ILE A 5 -5.68 -1.54 -1.25
CA ILE A 5 -4.82 -2.29 -0.32
C ILE A 5 -3.46 -1.62 -0.28
N ILE A 6 -2.96 -1.31 0.91
CA ILE A 6 -1.62 -0.77 1.13
C ILE A 6 -0.72 -1.90 1.62
N ILE A 7 0.42 -2.08 0.96
CA ILE A 7 1.43 -3.09 1.31
C ILE A 7 2.72 -2.34 1.67
N PRO A 8 2.96 -2.08 2.96
CA PRO A 8 4.18 -1.45 3.42
C PRO A 8 5.36 -2.42 3.41
N ASN A 9 6.57 -1.87 3.34
CA ASN A 9 7.80 -2.57 3.66
C ASN A 9 8.51 -1.84 4.80
N SER A 10 8.30 -2.29 6.04
CA SER A 10 8.87 -1.68 7.26
C SER A 10 10.40 -1.68 7.30
N ASN A 11 11.08 -2.57 6.55
CA ASN A 11 12.54 -2.54 6.44
C ASN A 11 13.05 -1.39 5.57
N LYS A 12 12.19 -0.81 4.72
CA LYS A 12 12.53 0.29 3.81
C LYS A 12 11.87 1.60 4.22
N ASP A 13 10.64 1.54 4.76
CA ASP A 13 9.89 2.66 5.31
C ASP A 13 9.98 2.65 6.84
N THR A 14 11.15 3.05 7.37
CA THR A 14 11.42 3.09 8.81
C THR A 14 10.39 3.94 9.54
N GLY A 15 9.70 3.35 10.52
CA GLY A 15 8.65 4.03 11.28
C GLY A 15 7.35 4.25 10.49
N LEU A 16 7.21 3.64 9.30
CA LEU A 16 6.05 3.74 8.42
C LEU A 16 5.71 5.18 8.04
N LEU A 17 6.71 6.06 7.99
CA LEU A 17 6.51 7.51 7.82
C LEU A 17 5.85 7.81 6.47
N ILE A 18 6.27 7.13 5.41
CA ILE A 18 5.69 7.34 4.09
C ILE A 18 4.33 6.65 3.97
N THR A 19 4.21 5.44 4.50
CA THR A 19 2.94 4.72 4.53
C THR A 19 1.85 5.56 5.21
N ARG A 20 2.16 6.21 6.34
CA ARG A 20 1.23 7.15 7.02
C ARG A 20 0.86 8.35 6.13
N LYS A 21 1.81 8.91 5.39
CA LYS A 21 1.53 9.98 4.41
C LYS A 21 0.62 9.49 3.28
N VAL A 22 0.86 8.29 2.76
CA VAL A 22 0.03 7.68 1.71
C VAL A 22 -1.40 7.50 2.21
N ILE A 23 -1.60 6.90 3.39
CA ILE A 23 -2.92 6.71 3.99
C ILE A 23 -3.64 8.06 4.18
N SER A 24 -2.95 9.06 4.75
CA SER A 24 -3.52 10.40 4.95
C SER A 24 -3.91 11.07 3.63
N LYS A 25 -3.07 10.93 2.59
CA LYS A 25 -3.35 11.47 1.27
C LYS A 25 -4.56 10.78 0.63
N LEU A 26 -4.64 9.46 0.70
CA LEU A 26 -5.78 8.68 0.20
C LEU A 26 -7.07 9.04 0.92
N ALA A 27 -7.03 9.20 2.24
CA ALA A 27 -8.18 9.65 3.02
C ALA A 27 -8.67 11.04 2.56
N SER A 28 -7.76 11.98 2.27
CA SER A 28 -8.12 13.31 1.73
C SER A 28 -8.78 13.24 0.34
N LEU A 29 -8.57 12.15 -0.39
CA LEU A 29 -9.17 11.87 -1.71
C LEU A 29 -10.41 10.96 -1.62
N SER A 30 -10.92 10.70 -0.41
CA SER A 30 -12.05 9.77 -0.18
C SER A 30 -11.77 8.34 -0.69
N VAL A 31 -10.53 7.89 -0.52
CA VAL A 31 -10.08 6.51 -0.77
C VAL A 31 -9.82 5.83 0.57
N LEU A 32 -10.51 4.72 0.82
CA LEU A 32 -10.32 3.89 2.00
C LEU A 32 -9.12 2.97 1.82
N SER A 33 -8.27 2.91 2.84
CA SER A 33 -7.05 2.10 2.84
C SER A 33 -7.25 0.82 3.65
N TYR A 34 -6.92 -0.31 3.05
CA TYR A 34 -6.86 -1.62 3.71
C TYR A 34 -5.42 -1.99 4.04
N ILE A 35 -5.16 -2.50 5.24
CA ILE A 35 -3.84 -2.95 5.70
C ILE A 35 -3.93 -4.31 6.38
N SER A 36 -2.88 -5.13 6.29
CA SER A 36 -2.85 -6.42 6.99
C SER A 36 -2.69 -6.26 8.50
N GLU A 37 -3.03 -7.29 9.26
CA GLU A 37 -2.90 -7.31 10.73
C GLU A 37 -1.47 -6.99 11.22
N ASP A 38 -0.44 -7.33 10.45
CA ASP A 38 0.97 -7.02 10.75
C ASP A 38 1.23 -5.51 10.89
N TYR A 39 0.35 -4.66 10.36
CA TYR A 39 0.47 -3.20 10.37
C TYR A 39 -0.66 -2.51 11.15
N ALA A 40 -1.29 -3.21 12.11
CA ALA A 40 -2.45 -2.70 12.87
C ALA A 40 -2.25 -1.29 13.46
N GLU A 41 -1.03 -0.87 13.78
CA GLU A 41 -0.68 0.50 14.22
C GLU A 41 -1.04 1.63 13.23
N LEU A 42 -1.38 1.28 11.99
CA LEU A 42 -1.86 2.20 10.97
C LEU A 42 -3.38 2.43 11.04
N SER A 43 -4.13 1.62 11.81
CA SER A 43 -5.57 1.81 11.98
C SER A 43 -5.91 3.11 12.69
N GLU A 44 -5.02 3.56 13.59
CA GLU A 44 -5.10 4.88 14.23
C GLU A 44 -5.10 6.04 13.22
N GLN A 45 -4.64 5.78 11.98
CA GLN A 45 -4.59 6.75 10.89
C GLN A 45 -5.73 6.61 9.88
N GLY A 46 -6.75 5.81 10.22
CA GLY A 46 -7.96 5.63 9.42
C GLY A 46 -7.88 4.53 8.37
N ALA A 47 -6.89 3.64 8.45
CA ALA A 47 -6.87 2.42 7.65
C ALA A 47 -7.69 1.30 8.31
N GLU A 48 -8.36 0.47 7.50
CA GLU A 48 -9.09 -0.70 7.95
C GLU A 48 -8.20 -1.95 7.90
N ILE A 49 -8.20 -2.73 8.98
CA ILE A 49 -7.44 -3.97 9.07
C ILE A 49 -8.20 -5.08 8.36
N TYR A 50 -7.51 -5.91 7.59
CA TYR A 50 -8.08 -7.13 7.01
C TYR A 50 -7.31 -8.38 7.44
N SER A 51 -8.05 -9.46 7.68
CA SER A 51 -7.52 -10.82 7.90
C SER A 51 -7.47 -11.64 6.62
N GLU A 52 -8.36 -11.35 5.67
CA GLU A 52 -8.40 -11.93 4.32
C GLU A 52 -8.38 -10.81 3.28
N ILE A 53 -7.83 -11.09 2.10
CA ILE A 53 -7.68 -10.09 1.02
C ILE A 53 -9.06 -9.49 0.66
N PRO A 54 -9.26 -8.16 0.82
CA PRO A 54 -10.51 -7.49 0.48
C PRO A 54 -10.77 -7.55 -1.02
N LYS A 55 -11.84 -8.25 -1.42
CA LYS A 55 -12.19 -8.48 -2.84
C LYS A 55 -12.75 -7.24 -3.54
N ASP A 56 -13.10 -6.22 -2.78
CA ASP A 56 -13.67 -4.95 -3.24
C ASP A 56 -12.61 -3.82 -3.33
N ALA A 57 -11.34 -4.14 -3.10
CA ALA A 57 -10.25 -3.22 -3.41
C ALA A 57 -10.13 -3.02 -4.92
N GLU A 58 -9.86 -1.78 -5.34
CA GLU A 58 -9.75 -1.36 -6.74
C GLU A 58 -8.30 -1.08 -7.17
N ALA A 59 -7.36 -1.12 -6.22
CA ALA A 59 -5.93 -0.96 -6.46
C ALA A 59 -5.10 -1.58 -5.33
N VAL A 60 -3.84 -1.91 -5.64
CA VAL A 60 -2.81 -2.25 -4.67
C VAL A 60 -1.74 -1.15 -4.70
N ILE A 61 -1.40 -0.58 -3.55
CA ILE A 61 -0.36 0.43 -3.41
C ILE A 61 0.74 -0.15 -2.55
N VAL A 62 1.96 -0.17 -3.07
CA VAL A 62 3.13 -0.75 -2.40
C VAL A 62 4.04 0.38 -1.97
N VAL A 63 4.41 0.42 -0.70
CA VAL A 63 5.41 1.37 -0.18
C VAL A 63 6.70 0.59 0.06
N GLY A 64 7.60 0.62 -0.91
CA GLY A 64 8.77 -0.26 -0.94
C GLY A 64 9.53 -0.18 -2.27
N GLY A 65 10.37 -1.18 -2.54
CA GLY A 65 11.11 -1.27 -3.81
C GLY A 65 10.52 -2.31 -4.77
N ASP A 66 11.25 -2.60 -5.85
CA ASP A 66 10.83 -3.55 -6.91
C ASP A 66 10.48 -4.95 -6.37
N GLY A 67 11.25 -5.47 -5.42
CA GLY A 67 10.94 -6.76 -4.78
C GLY A 67 9.57 -6.76 -4.10
N SER A 68 9.21 -5.67 -3.42
CA SER A 68 7.89 -5.52 -2.80
C SER A 68 6.79 -5.40 -3.84
N VAL A 69 7.04 -4.73 -4.97
CA VAL A 69 6.09 -4.64 -6.09
C VAL A 69 5.84 -6.02 -6.70
N ILE A 70 6.90 -6.81 -6.91
CA ILE A 70 6.79 -8.18 -7.43
C ILE A 70 6.00 -9.07 -6.45
N ASP A 71 6.28 -8.99 -5.15
CA ASP A 71 5.55 -9.78 -4.15
C ASP A 71 4.06 -9.41 -4.11
N ALA A 72 3.75 -8.11 -4.12
CA ALA A 72 2.40 -7.56 -4.15
C ALA A 72 1.64 -7.85 -5.46
N SER A 73 2.34 -8.06 -6.57
CA SER A 73 1.72 -8.33 -7.87
C SER A 73 0.78 -9.54 -7.84
N ARG A 74 1.03 -10.51 -6.94
CA ARG A 74 0.16 -11.68 -6.76
C ARG A 74 -1.24 -11.29 -6.30
N ILE A 75 -1.34 -10.32 -5.37
CA ILE A 75 -2.63 -9.81 -4.88
C ILE A 75 -3.31 -8.98 -5.96
N ALA A 76 -2.56 -8.11 -6.64
CA ALA A 76 -3.09 -7.29 -7.73
C ALA A 76 -3.64 -8.16 -8.88
N LEU A 77 -2.93 -9.24 -9.25
CA LEU A 77 -3.37 -10.21 -10.25
C LEU A 77 -4.61 -10.99 -9.80
N LEU A 78 -4.65 -11.45 -8.54
CA LEU A 78 -5.80 -12.15 -7.97
C LEU A 78 -7.08 -11.31 -8.06
N LEU A 79 -6.96 -10.01 -7.79
CA LEU A 79 -8.07 -9.06 -7.84
C LEU A 79 -8.30 -8.45 -9.22
N SER A 80 -7.38 -8.66 -10.18
CA SER A 80 -7.37 -8.02 -11.50
C SER A 80 -7.40 -6.48 -11.41
N VAL A 81 -6.60 -5.91 -10.50
CA VAL A 81 -6.52 -4.46 -10.24
C VAL A 81 -5.13 -3.90 -10.51
N PRO A 82 -5.00 -2.60 -10.80
CA PRO A 82 -3.70 -1.96 -10.97
C PRO A 82 -2.86 -1.99 -9.69
N ILE A 83 -1.53 -1.96 -9.88
CA ILE A 83 -0.53 -1.83 -8.82
C ILE A 83 0.20 -0.49 -8.96
N LEU A 84 0.42 0.20 -7.86
CA LEU A 84 1.19 1.43 -7.77
C LEU A 84 2.35 1.24 -6.80
N GLY A 85 3.59 1.33 -7.28
CA GLY A 85 4.79 1.29 -6.44
C GLY A 85 5.24 2.69 -6.03
N VAL A 86 5.36 2.92 -4.72
CA VAL A 86 5.90 4.14 -4.10
C VAL A 86 7.30 3.83 -3.58
N ASN A 87 8.33 4.38 -4.23
CA ASN A 87 9.72 3.99 -4.03
C ASN A 87 10.44 4.79 -2.94
N MET A 88 11.03 4.10 -1.96
CA MET A 88 11.65 4.71 -0.77
C MET A 88 13.18 4.84 -0.84
N GLY A 89 13.77 4.98 -2.04
CA GLY A 89 15.23 5.01 -2.20
C GLY A 89 15.76 5.27 -3.61
N LYS A 90 16.82 4.54 -4.01
CA LYS A 90 17.39 4.60 -5.37
C LYS A 90 16.31 4.25 -6.40
N VAL A 91 16.33 4.95 -7.54
CA VAL A 91 15.50 4.68 -8.72
C VAL A 91 15.49 3.17 -8.99
N GLY A 92 14.34 2.55 -8.71
CA GLY A 92 14.02 1.17 -9.07
C GLY A 92 13.48 1.14 -10.49
N TYR A 93 13.38 -0.05 -11.08
CA TYR A 93 12.89 -0.19 -12.45
C TYR A 93 11.36 -0.32 -12.51
N LEU A 94 10.72 -0.75 -11.40
CA LEU A 94 9.29 -1.09 -11.34
C LEU A 94 8.49 -0.22 -10.35
N SER A 95 9.17 0.65 -9.61
CA SER A 95 8.58 1.54 -8.61
C SER A 95 8.77 2.99 -9.07
N GLU A 96 7.77 3.50 -9.79
CA GLU A 96 7.86 4.73 -10.60
C GLU A 96 7.47 6.02 -9.87
N VAL A 97 6.95 5.96 -8.63
CA VAL A 97 6.51 7.17 -7.90
C VAL A 97 7.38 7.46 -6.69
N ASP A 98 8.02 8.63 -6.70
CA ASP A 98 8.71 9.21 -5.55
C ASP A 98 7.69 9.78 -4.54
N PRO A 99 7.99 9.69 -3.22
CA PRO A 99 7.08 10.11 -2.13
C PRO A 99 6.71 11.60 -2.08
#